data_AF-A0A2R6QUW6-F1
#
_entry.id   AF-A0A2R6QUW6-F1
#
_cell.length_a   1.000
_cell.length_b   1.000
_cell.length_c   1.000
_cell.angle_alpha   90.00
_cell.angle_beta   90.00
_cell.angle_gamma   90.00
#
_symmetry.space_group_name_H-M   'P 1'
#
loop_
_entity.id
_entity.type
_entity.pdbx_description
1 polymer ?
#
loop_
_entity_poly.entity_id
_entity_poly.type
_entity_poly.pdbx_seq_one_letter_code
_entity_poly.pdbx_strand_id
1 'polypeptide(L)' 'MATVPGSLIWEIVKKNNSFLVKELGNGTASVQFSKESNNLYNLNSYKHSGLANHKTVTIQAGGKDSCNN' A
#
# COMPACT_ATOMS: atom_id res chain seq x y z
N MET A 1 -14.60 12.03 14.01
CA MET A 1 -13.67 11.65 12.94
C MET A 1 -14.40 11.75 11.62
N ALA A 2 -14.01 12.66 10.73
CA ALA A 2 -14.60 12.72 9.39
C ALA A 2 -14.15 11.47 8.63
N THR A 3 -15.11 10.62 8.23
CA THR A 3 -14.82 9.43 7.44
C THR A 3 -14.58 9.87 6.00
N VAL A 4 -13.31 10.09 5.65
CA VAL A 4 -12.94 10.34 4.26
C VAL A 4 -13.23 9.08 3.44
N PRO A 5 -13.93 9.19 2.30
CA PRO A 5 -14.21 8.03 1.46
C PRO A 5 -12.90 7.45 0.93
N GLY A 6 -12.79 6.12 0.91
CA GLY A 6 -11.60 5.41 0.44
C GLY A 6 -11.16 5.80 -0.97
N SER A 7 -12.12 6.14 -1.83
CA SER A 7 -11.87 6.66 -3.18
C SER A 7 -11.10 7.99 -3.19
N LEU A 8 -11.38 8.89 -2.25
CA LEU A 8 -10.66 10.16 -2.13
C LEU A 8 -9.22 9.93 -1.63
N ILE A 9 -9.06 9.05 -0.64
CA ILE A 9 -7.73 8.67 -0.14
C ILE A 9 -6.90 8.09 -1.27
N TRP A 10 -7.48 7.20 -2.09
CA TRP A 10 -6.83 6.62 -3.25
C TRP A 10 -6.35 7.66 -4.26
N GLU A 11 -7.18 8.64 -4.58
CA GLU A 11 -6.81 9.72 -5.51
C GLU A 11 -5.59 10.52 -5.03
N ILE A 12 -5.43 10.67 -3.71
CA ILE A 12 -4.28 11.33 -3.10
C ILE A 12 -3.04 10.43 -3.13
N VAL A 13 -3.16 9.17 -2.69
CA VAL A 13 -2.00 8.29 -2.48
C VAL A 13 -1.51 7.57 -3.74
N LYS A 14 -2.34 7.43 -4.79
CA LYS A 14 -2.00 6.65 -6.00
C LYS A 14 -0.71 7.07 -6.70
N LYS A 15 -0.32 8.35 -6.57
CA LYS A 15 0.89 8.94 -7.20
C LYS A 15 1.89 9.52 -6.19
N ASN A 16 1.44 9.82 -4.97
CA ASN A 16 2.24 10.48 -3.94
C ASN A 16 2.20 9.65 -2.65
N ASN A 17 2.86 8.50 -2.67
CA ASN A 17 3.02 7.64 -1.51
C ASN A 17 4.50 7.32 -1.34
N SER A 18 5.04 7.48 -0.13
CA SER A 18 6.45 7.22 0.19
C SER A 18 6.83 5.75 0.04
N PHE A 19 5.85 4.84 0.09
CA PHE A 19 6.05 3.39 -0.11
C PHE A 19 5.97 2.96 -1.57
N LEU A 20 5.69 3.90 -2.49
CA LEU A 20 5.53 3.60 -3.90
C LEU A 20 6.89 3.45 -4.57
N VAL A 21 7.12 2.27 -5.14
CA VAL A 21 8.34 1.92 -5.85
C VAL A 21 7.98 1.75 -7.32
N LYS A 22 8.52 2.62 -8.17
CA LYS A 22 8.36 2.52 -9.63
C LYS A 22 9.58 1.80 -10.17
N GLU A 23 9.38 0.58 -10.62
CA GLU A 23 10.43 -0.17 -11.32
C GLU A 23 10.24 0.06 -12.82
N LEU A 24 11.28 0.61 -13.45
CA LEU A 24 11.36 0.67 -14.90
C LEU A 24 11.88 -0.69 -15.38
N GLY A 25 10.99 -1.59 -15.79
CA GLY A 25 11.43 -2.82 -16.48
C GLY A 25 12.07 -2.46 -17.82
N ASN A 26 13.03 -3.26 -18.30
CA ASN A 26 13.70 -3.10 -19.61
C ASN A 26 12.69 -2.97 -20.79
N GLY A 27 12.10 -1.79 -20.99
CA GLY A 27 11.05 -1.52 -22.00
C GLY A 27 10.00 -0.48 -21.57
N THR A 28 8.80 -0.57 -22.17
CA THR A 28 7.69 0.42 -22.05
C THR A 28 6.79 0.22 -20.81
N ALA A 29 6.92 -0.91 -20.10
CA ALA A 29 6.06 -1.25 -18.97
C ALA A 29 6.66 -0.74 -17.65
N SER A 30 6.15 0.41 -17.17
CA SER A 30 6.43 0.89 -15.81
C SER A 30 5.49 0.19 -14.84
N VAL A 31 6.03 -0.73 -14.02
CA VAL A 31 5.24 -1.41 -12.99
C VAL A 31 5.36 -0.63 -11.69
N GLN A 32 4.22 -0.36 -11.06
CA GLN A 32 4.16 0.38 -9.80
C GLN A 32 3.89 -0.60 -8.65
N PHE A 33 4.90 -0.81 -7.83
CA PHE A 33 4.83 -1.60 -6.62
C PHE A 33 4.59 -0.69 -5.40
N SER A 34 4.04 -1.26 -4.33
CA SER A 34 3.75 -0.55 -3.09
C SER A 34 4.20 -1.39 -1.91
N LYS A 35 5.25 -0.93 -1.21
CA LYS A 35 5.81 -1.59 0.00
C LYS A 35 4.95 -1.41 1.26
N GLU A 36 3.68 -1.11 1.10
CA GLU A 36 2.75 -0.99 2.22
C GLU A 36 2.66 -2.33 2.94
N SER A 37 2.87 -2.34 4.27
CA SER A 37 2.74 -3.53 5.12
C SER A 37 1.37 -4.20 5.01
N ASN A 38 0.37 -3.43 4.57
CA ASN A 38 -1.02 -3.85 4.48
C ASN A 38 -1.43 -4.27 3.06
N ASN A 39 -0.47 -4.49 2.17
CA ASN A 39 -0.67 -4.88 0.78
C ASN A 39 -0.04 -6.24 0.48
N LEU A 40 -0.86 -7.30 0.51
CA LEU A 40 -0.40 -8.69 0.33
C LEU A 40 0.26 -8.96 -1.03
N TYR A 41 -0.16 -8.23 -2.07
CA TYR A 41 0.34 -8.39 -3.43
C TYR A 41 1.44 -7.38 -3.79
N ASN A 42 1.80 -6.46 -2.89
CA ASN A 42 2.78 -5.40 -3.13
C ASN A 42 2.47 -4.57 -4.40
N LEU A 43 1.22 -4.56 -4.87
CA LEU A 43 0.78 -3.88 -6.10
C LEU A 43 0.12 -2.55 -5.76
N ASN A 44 0.53 -1.46 -6.43
CA ASN A 44 -0.14 -0.17 -6.27
C ASN A 44 -1.52 -0.17 -6.97
N SER A 45 -2.54 -0.71 -6.30
CA SER A 45 -3.91 -0.79 -6.79
C SER A 45 -4.90 -0.51 -5.66
N TYR A 46 -6.02 0.12 -5.99
CA TYR A 46 -7.07 0.49 -5.03
C TYR A 46 -7.56 -0.70 -4.19
N LYS A 47 -7.65 -1.88 -4.80
CA LYS A 47 -8.14 -3.10 -4.12
C LYS A 47 -7.21 -3.56 -3.00
N HIS A 48 -5.90 -3.41 -3.18
CA HIS A 48 -4.87 -3.95 -2.30
C HIS A 48 -4.22 -2.89 -1.41
N SER A 49 -4.53 -1.60 -1.60
CA SER A 49 -4.01 -0.52 -0.74
C SER A 49 -4.70 -0.54 0.62
N GLY A 50 -3.92 -0.77 1.67
CA GLY A 50 -4.41 -0.75 3.05
C GLY A 50 -4.71 0.65 3.60
N LEU A 51 -4.31 1.71 2.89
CA LEU A 51 -4.67 3.09 3.24
C LEU A 51 -6.06 3.47 2.71
N ALA A 52 -6.41 2.97 1.53
CA ALA A 52 -7.66 3.32 0.86
C ALA A 52 -8.80 2.32 1.13
N ASN A 53 -8.47 1.06 1.44
CA ASN A 53 -9.45 0.00 1.65
C ASN A 53 -9.48 -0.45 3.12
N HIS A 54 -10.66 -0.38 3.72
CA HIS A 54 -10.90 -0.74 5.12
C HIS A 54 -10.94 -2.26 5.37
N LYS A 55 -11.04 -3.08 4.30
CA LYS A 55 -11.11 -4.55 4.35
C LYS A 55 -9.79 -5.20 3.90
N THR A 56 -8.66 -4.64 4.31
CA THR A 56 -7.35 -5.25 4.02
C THR A 56 -6.92 -6.18 5.14
N VAL A 57 -6.28 -7.28 4.77
CA VAL A 57 -5.73 -8.27 5.69
C VAL A 57 -4.23 -8.26 5.51
N THR A 58 -3.52 -8.22 6.63
CA THR A 58 -2.07 -8.14 6.68
C THR A 58 -1.55 -9.41 7.33
N ILE A 59 -0.43 -9.92 6.81
CA ILE A 59 0.26 -11.06 7.42
C ILE A 59 1.63 -10.53 7.83
N GLN A 60 1.79 -10.27 9.12
CA GLN A 60 3.08 -9.98 9.71
C GLN A 60 3.65 -11.29 10.25
N ALA A 61 4.90 -11.60 9.89
CA ALA A 61 5.60 -12.71 10.52
C ALA A 61 5.71 -12.44 12.03
N GLY A 62 5.34 -13.41 12.86
CA GLY A 62 5.30 -13.28 14.33
C GLY A 62 6.69 -13.23 14.97
N GLY A 63 7.50 -12.23 14.63
CA GLY A 63 8.85 -12.11 15.17
C GLY A 63 9.51 -10.76 14.93
N LYS A 64 9.49 -9.94 16.00
CA LYS A 64 10.50 -8.94 16.45
C LYS A 64 10.02 -7.51 16.75
N ASP A 65 8.74 -7.26 17.02
CA ASP A 65 8.33 -5.90 17.44
C ASP A 65 7.56 -5.83 18.77
N SER A 66 7.25 -6.96 19.42
CA SER A 66 6.45 -6.99 20.67
C SER A 66 7.26 -7.01 21.97
N CYS A 67 8.51 -6.56 21.96
CA CYS A 67 9.27 -6.32 23.18
C CYS A 67 10.04 -5.00 23.08
N ASN A 68 9.36 -3.88 23.34
CA ASN A 68 9.89 -2.82 24.20
C ASN A 68 8.77 -1.81 24.57
N ASN A 69 8.61 -1.69 25.89
CA ASN A 69 7.85 -0.71 26.68
C ASN A 69 6.33 -0.89 26.79
#